data_AF-A0A2N2EI13-F1
#
_entry.id   AF-A0A2N2EI13-F1
#
_cell.length_a   1.000
_cell.length_b   1.000
_cell.length_c   1.000
_cell.angle_alpha   90.00
_cell.angle_beta   90.00
_cell.angle_gamma   90.00
#
_symmetry.space_group_name_H-M   'P 1'
#
loop_
_entity.id
_entity.type
_entity.pdbx_description
1 polymer ?
#
loop_
_entity_poly.entity_id
_entity_poly.type
_entity_poly.pdbx_seq_one_letter_code
_entity_poly.pdbx_strand_id
1 'polypeptide(L)'
;MDNCYGQFGWKEFYRNRKDILAEFDKIKELTINRPVRVAHGQAVEAYIRKWLSEFLPKKYGVTSGFIIPDLYDDSKKIYHYDIIIYNVLESPVLWSEGNIDDSEQGKYRAIPAKYVMAVYEVKSRLTKENATEALDKLDEVKEIYHQLNSNYSCGIIFIDLMKSDNYKDSILKELFRGKDIYHFTGGIILRFEGDSSCTGLLTLMHNDSNENIHNIKNECKPLARVIDDLEIYMTEDRKLKLESKNCGVTITKTDEKSWSISKIYSVTYSEENLSLFLNWSRNNFTEFCKRLLANLEGIPLIHSSSLSFGTIFDSVETKMAQPQSLEPIDGFPYVKLNLYKGGKNDELYCFNDDYNNSSLTIWMKFENHSQVDVILSDDSFESQLELKAMQYGVKQLNFHINVPADYENVHSFIESKKLTFKYRTVYYFNETEKEFYSVEAEIKIHKNEISIL
;
A
#
# COMPACT_ATOMS: atom_id res chain seq x y z
N MET A 1 12.42 -0.25 -8.30
CA MET A 1 11.28 -0.78 -7.52
C MET A 1 11.82 -2.04 -6.90
N ASP A 2 12.69 -1.85 -5.90
CA ASP A 2 13.67 -2.89 -5.55
C ASP A 2 13.20 -3.71 -4.33
N ASN A 3 12.14 -3.23 -3.66
CA ASN A 3 11.59 -3.79 -2.42
C ASN A 3 10.12 -4.24 -2.55
N CYS A 4 9.69 -4.64 -3.76
CA CYS A 4 8.32 -5.07 -4.01
C CYS A 4 8.25 -6.36 -4.83
N TYR A 5 7.18 -7.11 -4.62
CA TYR A 5 6.80 -8.28 -5.42
C TYR A 5 5.30 -8.19 -5.74
N GLY A 6 4.71 -9.18 -6.40
CA GLY A 6 3.29 -9.07 -6.73
C GLY A 6 2.71 -10.28 -7.44
N GLN A 7 1.39 -10.27 -7.59
CA GLN A 7 0.62 -11.26 -8.34
C GLN A 7 0.89 -11.17 -9.83
N PHE A 8 0.64 -12.24 -10.58
CA PHE A 8 0.72 -12.20 -12.05
C PHE A 8 0.01 -10.96 -12.63
N GLY A 9 0.65 -10.32 -13.62
CA GLY A 9 0.15 -9.09 -14.25
C GLY A 9 0.62 -7.78 -13.58
N TRP A 10 1.19 -7.80 -12.38
CA TRP A 10 1.50 -6.55 -11.65
C TRP A 10 2.51 -5.65 -12.39
N LYS A 11 3.47 -6.26 -13.08
CA LYS A 11 4.47 -5.53 -13.87
C LYS A 11 3.84 -4.88 -15.10
N GLU A 12 2.86 -5.54 -15.71
CA GLU A 12 2.10 -5.06 -16.86
C GLU A 12 1.24 -3.85 -16.47
N PHE A 13 0.52 -3.90 -15.34
CA PHE A 13 -0.21 -2.75 -14.82
C PHE A 13 0.72 -1.57 -14.51
N TYR A 14 1.84 -1.84 -13.83
CA TYR A 14 2.81 -0.80 -13.54
C TYR A 14 3.43 -0.19 -14.79
N ARG A 15 3.74 -1.02 -15.80
CA ARG A 15 4.26 -0.58 -17.09
C ARG A 15 3.24 0.28 -17.84
N ASN A 16 1.98 -0.15 -17.94
CA ASN A 16 0.91 0.63 -18.59
C ASN A 16 0.80 2.03 -17.98
N ARG A 17 0.81 2.12 -16.64
CA ARG A 17 0.81 3.40 -15.95
C ARG A 17 2.05 4.24 -16.29
N LYS A 18 3.24 3.63 -16.32
CA LYS A 18 4.49 4.30 -16.70
C LYS A 18 4.44 4.82 -18.13
N ASP A 19 3.89 4.05 -19.06
CA ASP A 19 3.80 4.43 -20.47
C ASP A 19 2.86 5.64 -20.65
N ILE A 20 1.75 5.71 -19.89
CA ILE A 20 0.88 6.90 -19.83
C ILE A 20 1.64 8.13 -19.33
N LEU A 21 2.38 7.99 -18.22
CA LEU A 21 3.15 9.09 -17.63
C LEU A 21 4.30 9.54 -18.54
N ALA A 22 4.98 8.61 -19.22
CA ALA A 22 6.06 8.92 -20.15
C ALA A 22 5.57 9.71 -21.36
N GLU A 23 4.42 9.35 -21.94
CA GLU A 23 3.85 10.12 -23.05
C GLU A 23 3.40 11.50 -22.56
N PHE A 24 2.82 11.62 -21.36
CA PHE A 24 2.49 12.90 -20.76
C PHE A 24 3.73 13.81 -20.61
N ASP A 25 4.81 13.28 -20.03
CA ASP A 25 6.05 14.03 -19.82
C ASP A 25 6.67 14.47 -21.16
N LYS A 26 6.69 13.60 -22.16
CA LYS A 26 7.12 13.92 -23.52
C LYS A 26 6.28 15.02 -24.17
N ILE A 27 4.95 14.97 -24.05
CA ILE A 27 4.06 16.01 -24.57
C ILE A 27 4.34 17.34 -23.88
N LYS A 28 4.51 17.32 -22.55
CA LYS A 28 4.85 18.48 -21.73
C LYS A 28 6.15 19.11 -22.20
N GLU A 29 7.21 18.33 -22.40
CA GLU A 29 8.50 18.82 -22.92
C GLU A 29 8.39 19.46 -24.31
N LEU A 30 7.69 18.79 -25.24
CA LEU A 30 7.52 19.29 -26.62
C LEU A 30 6.72 20.60 -26.69
N THR A 31 5.90 20.90 -25.69
CA THR A 31 5.02 22.08 -25.65
C THR A 31 5.54 23.24 -24.82
N ILE A 32 6.55 23.06 -23.96
CA ILE A 32 7.20 24.17 -23.21
C ILE A 32 7.63 25.31 -24.15
N ASN A 33 8.07 24.98 -25.36
CA ASN A 33 8.54 25.94 -26.36
C ASN A 33 7.50 26.33 -27.42
N ARG A 34 6.24 25.87 -27.31
CA ARG A 34 5.17 26.17 -28.27
C ARG A 34 4.15 27.14 -27.68
N PRO A 35 3.71 28.17 -28.42
CA PRO A 35 2.76 29.16 -27.92
C PRO A 35 1.34 28.63 -27.70
N VAL A 36 0.98 27.49 -28.29
CA VAL A 36 -0.37 26.90 -28.20
C VAL A 36 -0.42 25.85 -27.08
N ARG A 37 -0.98 26.23 -25.92
CA ARG A 37 -1.11 25.37 -24.74
C ARG A 37 -2.26 24.35 -24.82
N VAL A 38 -3.25 24.57 -25.69
CA VAL A 38 -4.46 23.73 -25.84
C VAL A 38 -4.13 22.31 -26.33
N ALA A 39 -3.06 22.16 -27.13
CA ALA A 39 -2.62 20.86 -27.64
C ALA A 39 -2.13 19.89 -26.54
N HIS A 40 -1.84 20.38 -25.33
CA HIS A 40 -1.34 19.56 -24.22
C HIS A 40 -2.42 18.59 -23.68
N GLY A 41 -3.65 19.07 -23.47
CA GLY A 41 -4.74 18.24 -22.93
C GLY A 41 -5.17 17.16 -23.91
N GLN A 42 -5.46 17.55 -25.15
CA GLN A 42 -5.99 16.67 -26.20
C GLN A 42 -5.12 15.44 -26.47
N ALA A 43 -3.79 15.60 -26.46
CA ALA A 43 -2.87 14.49 -26.72
C ALA A 43 -2.83 13.47 -25.58
N VAL A 44 -2.90 13.93 -24.33
CA VAL A 44 -2.91 13.09 -23.13
C VAL A 44 -4.24 12.34 -23.02
N GLU A 45 -5.35 13.05 -23.25
CA GLU A 45 -6.68 12.44 -23.33
C GLU A 45 -6.72 11.35 -24.40
N ALA A 46 -6.21 11.62 -25.60
CA ALA A 46 -6.16 10.65 -26.70
C ALA A 46 -5.34 9.40 -26.33
N TYR A 47 -4.22 9.57 -25.62
CA TYR A 47 -3.42 8.45 -25.15
C TYR A 47 -4.16 7.61 -24.09
N ILE A 48 -4.86 8.25 -23.15
CA ILE A 48 -5.67 7.55 -22.15
C ILE A 48 -6.83 6.80 -22.84
N ARG A 49 -7.52 7.42 -23.81
CA ARG A 49 -8.57 6.74 -24.59
C ARG A 49 -8.03 5.52 -25.35
N LYS A 50 -6.84 5.65 -25.95
CA LYS A 50 -6.15 4.52 -26.58
C LYS A 50 -5.88 3.39 -25.58
N TRP A 51 -5.28 3.71 -24.44
CA TRP A 51 -5.00 2.72 -23.39
C TRP A 51 -6.27 2.03 -22.90
N LEU A 52 -7.34 2.80 -22.62
CA LEU A 52 -8.64 2.23 -22.23
C LEU A 52 -9.22 1.31 -23.31
N SER A 53 -9.12 1.68 -24.60
CA SER A 53 -9.58 0.85 -25.72
C SER A 53 -8.83 -0.48 -25.86
N GLU A 54 -7.56 -0.49 -25.46
CA GLU A 54 -6.71 -1.68 -25.45
C GLU A 54 -6.97 -2.55 -24.21
N PHE A 55 -7.19 -1.92 -23.06
CA PHE A 55 -7.43 -2.58 -21.77
C PHE A 55 -8.83 -3.19 -21.65
N LEU A 56 -9.87 -2.46 -22.07
CA LEU A 56 -11.25 -2.87 -21.87
C LEU A 56 -11.68 -4.01 -22.82
N PRO A 57 -12.65 -4.85 -22.39
CA PRO A 57 -13.29 -5.82 -23.27
C PRO A 57 -13.84 -5.15 -24.53
N LYS A 58 -13.75 -5.84 -25.68
CA LYS A 58 -14.11 -5.28 -27.00
C LYS A 58 -15.60 -4.94 -27.18
N LYS A 59 -16.47 -5.36 -26.26
CA LYS A 59 -17.86 -4.90 -26.21
C LYS A 59 -17.98 -3.44 -25.79
N TYR A 60 -16.94 -2.87 -25.16
CA TYR A 60 -16.87 -1.46 -24.81
C TYR A 60 -16.05 -0.68 -25.83
N GLY A 61 -16.60 0.44 -26.27
CA GLY A 61 -15.90 1.44 -27.06
C GLY A 61 -15.49 2.60 -26.18
N VAL A 62 -14.38 3.25 -26.54
CA VAL A 62 -13.88 4.45 -25.87
C VAL A 62 -13.70 5.54 -26.92
N THR A 63 -14.24 6.73 -26.65
CA THR A 63 -14.21 7.86 -27.59
C THR A 63 -14.25 9.17 -26.80
N SER A 64 -13.86 10.28 -27.42
CA SER A 64 -14.32 11.61 -27.00
C SER A 64 -15.57 11.97 -27.79
N GLY A 65 -16.29 13.01 -27.36
CA GLY A 65 -17.40 13.56 -28.13
C GLY A 65 -18.63 13.85 -27.27
N PHE A 66 -19.80 13.51 -27.77
CA PHE A 66 -21.07 14.05 -27.30
C PHE A 66 -22.02 12.95 -26.84
N ILE A 67 -22.76 13.21 -25.76
CA ILE A 67 -23.86 12.35 -25.29
C ILE A 67 -25.18 12.93 -25.80
N ILE A 68 -25.92 12.13 -26.55
CA ILE A 68 -27.15 12.58 -27.22
C ILE A 68 -28.38 11.99 -26.54
N PRO A 69 -29.29 12.83 -25.98
CA PRO A 69 -30.55 12.35 -25.44
C PRO A 69 -31.50 11.86 -26.55
N ASP A 70 -32.46 11.02 -26.19
CA ASP A 70 -33.47 10.47 -27.11
C ASP A 70 -34.38 11.57 -27.70
N LEU A 71 -34.69 12.60 -26.91
CA LEU A 71 -35.46 13.78 -27.33
C LEU A 71 -34.58 15.02 -27.27
N TYR A 72 -34.18 15.49 -28.44
CA TYR A 72 -33.41 16.70 -28.64
C TYR A 72 -34.31 17.75 -29.30
N ASP A 73 -34.33 18.96 -28.75
CA ASP A 73 -34.80 20.15 -29.44
C ASP A 73 -33.59 21.07 -29.71
N ASP A 74 -33.64 21.84 -30.80
CA ASP A 74 -32.54 22.69 -31.26
C ASP A 74 -32.13 23.80 -30.26
N SER A 75 -32.87 23.94 -29.15
CA SER A 75 -32.55 24.89 -28.09
C SER A 75 -31.56 24.36 -27.06
N LYS A 76 -31.33 23.03 -27.00
CA LYS A 76 -30.48 22.39 -25.99
C LYS A 76 -29.01 22.41 -26.38
N LYS A 77 -28.15 22.69 -25.40
CA LYS A 77 -26.70 22.67 -25.58
C LYS A 77 -26.20 21.23 -25.52
N ILE A 78 -25.41 20.82 -26.52
CA ILE A 78 -24.69 19.55 -26.52
C ILE A 78 -23.29 19.79 -25.94
N TYR A 79 -22.88 18.90 -25.05
CA TYR A 79 -21.62 19.02 -24.32
C TYR A 79 -20.61 17.97 -24.78
N HIS A 80 -19.37 18.42 -25.00
CA HIS A 80 -18.24 17.54 -25.32
C HIS A 80 -17.67 16.92 -24.04
N TYR A 81 -17.30 15.65 -24.06
CA TYR A 81 -16.64 14.92 -22.97
C TYR A 81 -15.32 14.32 -23.43
N ASP A 82 -14.32 14.33 -22.56
CA ASP A 82 -12.97 13.83 -22.86
C ASP A 82 -12.95 12.32 -23.11
N ILE A 83 -13.70 11.56 -22.29
CA ILE A 83 -13.78 10.10 -22.36
C ILE A 83 -15.23 9.66 -22.15
N ILE A 84 -15.79 8.99 -23.14
CA ILE A 84 -17.07 8.28 -23.13
C ILE A 84 -16.77 6.80 -23.34
N ILE A 85 -17.23 5.97 -22.41
CA ILE A 85 -17.21 4.51 -22.52
C ILE A 85 -18.64 4.05 -22.79
N TYR A 86 -18.86 3.28 -23.86
CA TYR A 86 -20.20 2.88 -24.28
C TYR A 86 -20.25 1.42 -24.78
N ASN A 87 -21.43 0.83 -24.80
CA ASN A 87 -21.64 -0.52 -25.34
C ASN A 87 -21.65 -0.50 -26.87
N VAL A 88 -20.56 -0.92 -27.50
CA VAL A 88 -20.39 -0.92 -28.97
C VAL A 88 -21.29 -1.93 -29.67
N LEU A 89 -21.64 -3.03 -28.99
CA LEU A 89 -22.44 -4.10 -29.62
C LEU A 89 -23.89 -3.68 -29.87
N GLU A 90 -24.39 -2.72 -29.07
CA GLU A 90 -25.80 -2.31 -29.10
C GLU A 90 -25.99 -0.84 -29.51
N SER A 91 -24.94 -0.03 -29.45
CA SER A 91 -25.02 1.41 -29.69
C SER A 91 -24.78 1.77 -31.16
N PRO A 92 -25.69 2.52 -31.81
CA PRO A 92 -25.36 3.22 -33.04
C PRO A 92 -24.47 4.45 -32.74
N VAL A 93 -23.55 4.75 -33.65
CA VAL A 93 -22.85 6.04 -33.68
C VAL A 93 -23.66 6.97 -34.56
N LEU A 94 -24.22 8.05 -34.00
CA LEU A 94 -25.15 8.93 -34.72
C LEU A 94 -24.43 9.79 -35.76
N TRP A 95 -23.28 10.35 -35.38
CA TRP A 95 -22.35 11.01 -36.28
C TRP A 95 -20.93 10.96 -35.70
N SER A 96 -19.96 11.29 -36.54
CA SER A 96 -18.56 11.45 -36.15
C SER A 96 -18.04 12.76 -36.71
N GLU A 97 -17.27 13.49 -35.90
CA GLU A 97 -16.59 14.73 -36.28
C GLU A 97 -15.07 14.50 -36.22
N GLY A 98 -14.37 14.89 -37.28
CA GLY A 98 -12.95 14.62 -37.48
C GLY A 98 -12.65 14.28 -38.94
N ASN A 99 -11.39 14.44 -39.36
CA ASN A 99 -10.95 14.09 -40.70
C ASN A 99 -10.76 12.57 -40.84
N ILE A 100 -10.77 12.08 -42.08
CA ILE A 100 -10.49 10.66 -42.39
C ILE A 100 -9.07 10.27 -41.91
N ASP A 101 -8.14 11.24 -41.95
CA ASP A 101 -6.74 11.07 -41.55
C ASP A 101 -6.54 11.11 -40.03
N ASP A 102 -7.56 11.49 -39.26
CA ASP A 102 -7.48 11.45 -37.80
C ASP A 102 -7.54 10.00 -37.33
N SER A 103 -6.68 9.67 -36.36
CA SER A 103 -6.76 8.37 -35.68
C SER A 103 -8.17 8.16 -35.11
N GLU A 104 -8.63 6.91 -35.00
CA GLU A 104 -9.94 6.61 -34.39
C GLU A 104 -10.13 7.21 -32.99
N GLN A 105 -9.02 7.49 -32.29
CA GLN A 105 -8.97 8.10 -30.96
C GLN A 105 -9.03 9.63 -30.96
N GLY A 106 -8.90 10.26 -32.13
CA GLY A 106 -9.01 11.70 -32.37
C GLY A 106 -10.36 12.13 -32.94
N LYS A 107 -11.20 11.20 -33.41
CA LYS A 107 -12.55 11.48 -33.89
C LYS A 107 -13.51 11.64 -32.72
N TYR A 108 -14.29 12.71 -32.71
CA TYR A 108 -15.38 12.91 -31.78
C TYR A 108 -16.59 12.11 -32.25
N ARG A 109 -17.30 11.45 -31.34
CA ARG A 109 -18.50 10.67 -31.69
C ARG A 109 -19.69 11.12 -30.87
N ALA A 110 -20.86 11.08 -31.50
CA ALA A 110 -22.13 11.29 -30.84
C ALA A 110 -22.77 9.94 -30.49
N ILE A 111 -22.88 9.68 -29.19
CA ILE A 111 -23.36 8.41 -28.63
C ILE A 111 -24.69 8.64 -27.91
N PRO A 112 -25.74 7.84 -28.18
CA PRO A 112 -27.00 7.98 -27.45
C PRO A 112 -26.84 7.68 -25.96
N ALA A 113 -27.50 8.48 -25.12
CA ALA A 113 -27.39 8.46 -23.66
C ALA A 113 -27.56 7.04 -23.05
N LYS A 114 -28.53 6.28 -23.54
CA LYS A 114 -28.85 4.93 -23.03
C LYS A 114 -27.74 3.90 -23.16
N TYR A 115 -26.78 4.12 -24.06
CA TYR A 115 -25.64 3.22 -24.28
C TYR A 115 -24.34 3.69 -23.61
N VAL A 116 -24.35 4.88 -23.01
CA VAL A 116 -23.20 5.40 -22.28
C VAL A 116 -23.11 4.70 -20.93
N MET A 117 -21.99 4.02 -20.71
CA MET A 117 -21.71 3.23 -19.51
C MET A 117 -20.86 4.01 -18.50
N ALA A 118 -19.91 4.81 -18.98
CA ALA A 118 -19.14 5.68 -18.10
C ALA A 118 -18.61 6.93 -18.80
N VAL A 119 -18.38 7.98 -18.02
CA VAL A 119 -17.76 9.24 -18.46
C VAL A 119 -16.61 9.61 -17.55
N TYR A 120 -15.48 10.01 -18.12
CA TYR A 120 -14.35 10.54 -17.37
C TYR A 120 -13.88 11.86 -17.94
N GLU A 121 -13.68 12.83 -17.04
CA GLU A 121 -12.95 14.06 -17.34
C GLU A 121 -11.46 13.86 -17.03
N VAL A 122 -10.58 14.41 -17.88
CA VAL A 122 -9.13 14.31 -17.68
C VAL A 122 -8.56 15.69 -17.37
N LYS A 123 -7.80 15.80 -16.27
CA LYS A 123 -7.06 17.02 -15.94
C LYS A 123 -5.59 16.71 -15.73
N SER A 124 -4.70 17.57 -16.21
CA SER A 124 -3.26 17.37 -16.08
C SER A 124 -2.76 17.41 -14.62
N ARG A 125 -3.44 18.16 -13.75
CA ARG A 125 -3.02 18.38 -12.36
C ARG A 125 -4.21 18.36 -11.41
N LEU A 126 -4.05 17.75 -10.24
CA LEU A 126 -4.98 17.88 -9.14
C LEU A 126 -4.79 19.23 -8.43
N THR A 127 -5.66 20.19 -8.73
CA THR A 127 -5.80 21.47 -8.02
C THR A 127 -7.28 21.71 -7.70
N LYS A 128 -7.58 22.75 -6.91
CA LYS A 128 -8.96 23.12 -6.63
C LYS A 128 -9.69 23.51 -7.91
N GLU A 129 -9.07 24.36 -8.73
CA GLU A 129 -9.65 24.89 -9.96
C GLU A 129 -9.95 23.77 -10.96
N ASN A 130 -9.00 22.86 -11.17
CA ASN A 130 -9.20 21.71 -12.07
C ASN A 130 -10.26 20.73 -11.54
N ALA A 131 -10.38 20.56 -10.21
CA ALA A 131 -11.44 19.78 -9.61
C ALA A 131 -12.82 20.43 -9.84
N THR A 132 -12.94 21.74 -9.62
CA THR A 132 -14.16 22.51 -9.92
C THR A 132 -14.57 22.35 -11.37
N GLU A 133 -13.67 22.62 -12.31
CA GLU A 133 -13.97 22.52 -13.75
C GLU A 133 -14.40 21.10 -14.14
N ALA A 134 -13.75 20.08 -13.61
CA ALA A 134 -14.08 18.70 -13.92
C ALA A 134 -15.45 18.29 -13.37
N LEU A 135 -15.77 18.68 -12.15
CA LEU A 135 -17.07 18.40 -11.53
C LEU A 135 -18.20 19.15 -12.24
N ASP A 136 -18.02 20.43 -12.52
CA ASP A 136 -19.02 21.23 -13.24
C ASP A 136 -19.28 20.64 -14.64
N LYS A 137 -18.24 20.09 -15.28
CA LYS A 137 -18.35 19.38 -16.57
C LYS A 137 -19.15 18.07 -16.46
N LEU A 138 -18.87 17.26 -15.44
CA LEU A 138 -19.59 16.02 -15.20
C LEU A 138 -21.07 16.27 -14.82
N ASP A 139 -21.37 17.38 -14.14
CA ASP A 139 -22.74 17.77 -13.77
C ASP A 139 -23.63 18.16 -14.97
N GLU A 140 -23.04 18.37 -16.16
CA GLU A 140 -23.80 18.66 -17.40
C GLU A 140 -24.77 17.53 -17.78
N VAL A 141 -24.56 16.30 -17.28
CA VAL A 141 -25.48 15.16 -17.53
C VAL A 141 -26.78 15.23 -16.72
N LYS A 142 -26.91 16.15 -15.76
CA LYS A 142 -28.08 16.23 -14.86
C LYS A 142 -29.41 16.45 -15.57
N GLU A 143 -29.42 17.00 -16.78
CA GLU A 143 -30.67 17.20 -17.52
C GLU A 143 -31.15 15.91 -18.20
N ILE A 144 -30.24 14.94 -18.39
CA ILE A 144 -30.48 13.72 -19.17
C ILE A 144 -30.25 12.44 -18.35
N TYR A 145 -30.04 12.54 -17.03
CA TYR A 145 -29.67 11.38 -16.19
C TYR A 145 -30.66 10.21 -16.29
N HIS A 146 -31.95 10.51 -16.43
CA HIS A 146 -33.03 9.52 -16.54
C HIS A 146 -32.98 8.69 -17.84
N GLN A 147 -32.16 9.09 -18.82
CA GLN A 147 -31.96 8.41 -20.09
C GLN A 147 -30.63 7.65 -20.15
N LEU A 148 -29.76 7.82 -19.15
CA LEU A 148 -28.47 7.13 -19.09
C LEU A 148 -28.69 5.64 -18.79
N ASN A 149 -27.66 4.84 -19.08
CA ASN A 149 -27.66 3.44 -18.73
C ASN A 149 -27.81 3.24 -17.21
N SER A 150 -28.46 2.16 -16.77
CA SER A 150 -28.61 1.87 -15.33
C SER A 150 -27.27 1.66 -14.62
N ASN A 151 -26.25 1.23 -15.35
CA ASN A 151 -24.89 1.03 -14.86
C ASN A 151 -24.00 2.26 -15.11
N TYR A 152 -24.59 3.40 -15.49
CA TYR A 152 -23.85 4.62 -15.71
C TYR A 152 -23.01 4.99 -14.48
N SER A 153 -21.78 5.42 -14.72
CA SER A 153 -20.89 5.97 -13.70
C SER A 153 -20.07 7.12 -14.27
N CYS A 154 -19.59 8.01 -13.41
CA CYS A 154 -18.61 9.01 -13.84
C CYS A 154 -17.47 9.18 -12.83
N GLY A 155 -16.38 9.78 -13.29
CA GLY A 155 -15.22 10.08 -12.45
C GLY A 155 -14.22 11.01 -13.11
N ILE A 156 -13.10 11.25 -12.41
CA ILE A 156 -12.05 12.15 -12.89
C ILE A 156 -10.71 11.43 -12.92
N ILE A 157 -9.91 11.70 -13.95
CA ILE A 157 -8.53 11.24 -14.07
C ILE A 157 -7.61 12.45 -13.98
N PHE A 158 -6.84 12.54 -12.90
CA PHE A 158 -5.76 13.50 -12.76
C PHE A 158 -4.42 12.85 -13.10
N ILE A 159 -3.54 13.55 -13.82
CA ILE A 159 -2.20 13.02 -14.09
C ILE A 159 -1.27 13.21 -12.88
N ASP A 160 -1.11 14.45 -12.42
CA ASP A 160 -0.16 14.79 -11.36
C ASP A 160 -0.82 15.42 -10.12
N LEU A 161 -0.32 15.06 -8.94
CA LEU A 161 -0.35 15.92 -7.74
C LEU A 161 1.04 16.49 -7.50
N MET A 162 1.17 17.82 -7.51
CA MET A 162 2.44 18.51 -7.25
C MET A 162 2.67 18.69 -5.74
N LYS A 163 3.94 18.71 -5.30
CA LYS A 163 4.31 18.98 -3.90
C LYS A 163 3.76 20.31 -3.40
N SER A 164 3.68 21.31 -4.28
CA SER A 164 3.13 22.65 -3.97
C SER A 164 1.63 22.66 -3.66
N ASP A 165 0.88 21.62 -4.05
CA ASP A 165 -0.55 21.47 -3.71
C ASP A 165 -0.81 20.48 -2.58
N ASN A 166 0.20 19.72 -2.17
CA ASN A 166 0.07 18.59 -1.24
C ASN A 166 -0.48 18.99 0.15
N TYR A 167 -0.49 20.29 0.48
CA TYR A 167 -1.00 20.81 1.75
C TYR A 167 -2.25 21.69 1.59
N LYS A 168 -2.92 21.65 0.43
CA LYS A 168 -4.15 22.41 0.15
C LYS A 168 -5.39 21.56 0.45
N ASP A 169 -5.95 21.72 1.65
CA ASP A 169 -7.17 21.02 2.11
C ASP A 169 -8.41 21.38 1.29
N SER A 170 -8.43 22.57 0.67
CA SER A 170 -9.52 23.00 -0.21
C SER A 170 -9.77 22.05 -1.38
N ILE A 171 -8.77 21.26 -1.79
CA ILE A 171 -8.90 20.29 -2.89
C ILE A 171 -9.89 19.18 -2.54
N LEU A 172 -9.79 18.58 -1.35
CA LEU A 172 -10.71 17.50 -0.95
C LEU A 172 -12.12 18.03 -0.73
N LYS A 173 -12.25 19.22 -0.15
CA LYS A 173 -13.56 19.90 0.01
C LYS A 173 -14.23 20.12 -1.33
N GLU A 174 -13.46 20.53 -2.33
CA GLU A 174 -13.95 20.74 -3.68
C GLU A 174 -14.38 19.43 -4.33
N LEU A 175 -13.52 18.39 -4.26
CA LEU A 175 -13.83 17.06 -4.80
C LEU A 175 -15.07 16.44 -4.14
N PHE A 176 -15.34 16.76 -2.86
CA PHE A 176 -16.50 16.26 -2.14
C PHE A 176 -17.83 16.76 -2.73
N ARG A 177 -17.85 17.88 -3.46
CA ARG A 177 -19.03 18.34 -4.24
C ARG A 177 -19.48 17.29 -5.26
N GLY A 178 -18.59 16.39 -5.68
CA GLY A 178 -18.95 15.27 -6.56
C GLY A 178 -20.04 14.35 -6.00
N LYS A 179 -20.32 14.38 -4.69
CA LYS A 179 -21.44 13.64 -4.09
C LYS A 179 -22.81 14.00 -4.68
N ASP A 180 -22.95 15.22 -5.20
CA ASP A 180 -24.21 15.72 -5.75
C ASP A 180 -24.33 15.41 -7.26
N ILE A 181 -23.27 14.87 -7.89
CA ILE A 181 -23.25 14.49 -9.30
C ILE A 181 -23.78 13.07 -9.47
N TYR A 182 -24.69 12.89 -10.42
CA TYR A 182 -25.34 11.60 -10.68
C TYR A 182 -24.32 10.49 -10.96
N HIS A 183 -24.31 9.48 -10.10
CA HIS A 183 -23.42 8.31 -10.16
C HIS A 183 -21.92 8.65 -10.25
N PHE A 184 -21.49 9.72 -9.57
CA PHE A 184 -20.07 9.98 -9.39
C PHE A 184 -19.42 8.93 -8.48
N THR A 185 -18.36 8.31 -8.98
CA THR A 185 -17.67 7.19 -8.31
C THR A 185 -16.31 7.57 -7.73
N GLY A 186 -15.85 8.81 -7.95
CA GLY A 186 -14.53 9.27 -7.56
C GLY A 186 -13.59 9.40 -8.76
N GLY A 187 -12.40 8.82 -8.66
CA GLY A 187 -11.36 9.07 -9.66
C GLY A 187 -9.99 8.53 -9.31
N ILE A 188 -9.00 8.86 -10.13
CA ILE A 188 -7.61 8.41 -9.98
C ILE A 188 -6.66 9.58 -10.18
N ILE A 189 -5.53 9.57 -9.46
CA ILE A 189 -4.39 10.46 -9.66
C ILE A 189 -3.20 9.60 -10.03
N LEU A 190 -2.70 9.70 -11.26
CA LEU A 190 -1.72 8.75 -11.78
C LEU A 190 -0.37 8.82 -11.05
N ARG A 191 0.06 10.02 -10.63
CA ARG A 191 1.36 10.27 -10.01
C ARG A 191 1.30 11.34 -8.92
N PHE A 192 2.07 11.12 -7.84
CA PHE A 192 2.49 12.18 -6.92
C PHE A 192 3.94 12.57 -7.24
N GLU A 193 4.23 13.87 -7.33
CA GLU A 193 5.58 14.38 -7.61
C GLU A 193 6.62 13.91 -6.56
N GLY A 194 6.20 13.70 -5.31
CA GLY A 194 7.09 13.18 -4.26
C GLY A 194 7.36 11.68 -4.34
N ASP A 195 6.49 10.91 -4.99
CA ASP A 195 6.61 9.46 -5.11
C ASP A 195 5.97 8.98 -6.41
N SER A 196 6.82 8.75 -7.42
CA SER A 196 6.37 8.26 -8.72
C SER A 196 5.92 6.80 -8.70
N SER A 197 6.11 6.06 -7.60
CA SER A 197 5.76 4.64 -7.52
C SER A 197 4.30 4.40 -7.14
N CYS A 198 3.63 5.39 -6.55
CA CYS A 198 2.26 5.26 -6.05
C CYS A 198 1.24 6.03 -6.90
N THR A 199 -0.03 5.67 -6.72
CA THR A 199 -1.17 6.25 -7.42
C THR A 199 -2.23 6.63 -6.39
N GLY A 200 -2.87 7.78 -6.60
CA GLY A 200 -3.99 8.25 -5.80
C GLY A 200 -5.29 7.63 -6.29
N LEU A 201 -6.15 7.19 -5.39
CA LEU A 201 -7.50 6.69 -5.68
C LEU A 201 -8.50 7.49 -4.85
N LEU A 202 -9.43 8.14 -5.53
CA LEU A 202 -10.55 8.87 -4.93
C LEU A 202 -11.75 7.93 -4.87
N THR A 203 -12.35 7.79 -3.69
CA THR A 203 -13.56 6.98 -3.47
C THR A 203 -14.55 7.71 -2.59
N LEU A 204 -15.80 7.77 -3.01
CA LEU A 204 -16.91 8.24 -2.18
C LEU A 204 -17.58 7.01 -1.52
N MET A 205 -17.80 7.06 -0.21
CA MET A 205 -18.45 5.99 0.56
C MET A 205 -19.54 6.56 1.46
N HIS A 206 -20.62 5.79 1.62
CA HIS A 206 -21.61 6.03 2.68
C HIS A 206 -21.10 5.45 4.00
N ASN A 207 -21.30 6.20 5.07
CA ASN A 207 -21.02 5.76 6.43
C ASN A 207 -22.31 5.18 7.02
N ASP A 208 -22.35 3.86 7.20
CA ASP A 208 -23.55 3.15 7.68
C ASP A 208 -23.84 3.36 9.18
N SER A 209 -22.94 4.01 9.92
CA SER A 209 -23.04 4.15 11.39
C SER A 209 -23.48 5.55 11.82
N ASN A 210 -24.63 5.64 12.50
CA ASN A 210 -25.06 6.76 13.36
C ASN A 210 -24.19 6.94 14.61
N GLU A 211 -23.03 6.29 14.70
CA GLU A 211 -22.08 6.60 15.76
C GLU A 211 -21.65 8.04 15.59
N ASN A 212 -21.82 8.84 16.65
CA ASN A 212 -21.47 10.25 16.67
C ASN A 212 -20.05 10.44 16.15
N ILE A 213 -19.91 10.74 14.86
CA ILE A 213 -18.69 11.30 14.26
C ILE A 213 -18.64 12.74 14.77
N HIS A 214 -18.43 12.88 16.08
CA HIS A 214 -18.15 14.15 16.71
C HIS A 214 -16.84 14.64 16.14
N ASN A 215 -16.91 15.55 15.16
CA ASN A 215 -15.87 16.50 14.78
C ASN A 215 -14.44 15.96 14.94
N ILE A 216 -14.15 14.77 14.41
CA ILE A 216 -12.76 14.40 14.19
C ILE A 216 -12.33 15.41 13.14
N LYS A 217 -11.57 16.43 13.56
CA LYS A 217 -10.86 17.32 12.65
C LYS A 217 -9.90 16.42 11.87
N ASN A 218 -10.38 15.84 10.78
CA ASN A 218 -9.58 14.99 9.92
C ASN A 218 -8.43 15.86 9.42
N GLU A 219 -7.22 15.58 9.91
CA GLU A 219 -6.00 16.19 9.40
C GLU A 219 -5.81 15.68 7.96
N CYS A 220 -6.40 16.40 7.00
CA CYS A 220 -6.35 16.12 5.57
C CYS A 220 -4.96 16.42 4.96
N LYS A 221 -3.91 16.56 5.79
CA LYS A 221 -2.61 17.08 5.38
C LYS A 221 -1.47 16.21 5.90
N PRO A 222 -0.46 15.93 5.07
CA PRO A 222 -0.45 16.17 3.62
C PRO A 222 -1.49 15.31 2.86
N LEU A 223 -1.83 15.66 1.63
CA LEU A 223 -2.74 14.88 0.78
C LEU A 223 -2.11 13.57 0.30
N ALA A 224 -0.78 13.52 0.20
CA ALA A 224 0.04 12.39 -0.20
C ALA A 224 1.35 12.33 0.59
N ARG A 225 1.89 11.13 0.76
CA ARG A 225 3.23 10.85 1.32
C ARG A 225 3.95 9.85 0.44
N VAL A 226 5.28 9.80 0.57
CA VAL A 226 6.09 8.73 -0.02
C VAL A 226 5.74 7.43 0.69
N ILE A 227 5.40 6.38 -0.06
CA ILE A 227 4.91 5.12 0.51
C ILE A 227 5.99 4.41 1.31
N ASP A 228 7.25 4.52 0.89
CA ASP A 228 8.38 3.90 1.59
C ASP A 228 8.70 4.59 2.92
N ASP A 229 8.39 5.89 3.05
CA ASP A 229 8.59 6.67 4.29
C ASP A 229 7.50 6.42 5.34
N LEU A 230 6.49 5.60 5.04
CA LEU A 230 5.48 5.22 6.02
C LEU A 230 6.11 4.25 7.03
N GLU A 231 6.03 4.62 8.32
CA GLU A 231 6.51 3.83 9.46
C GLU A 231 5.58 2.65 9.74
N ILE A 232 5.61 1.72 8.78
CA ILE A 232 4.90 0.45 8.79
C ILE A 232 5.98 -0.63 8.77
N TYR A 233 6.07 -1.37 9.86
CA TYR A 233 7.13 -2.35 10.07
C TYR A 233 6.60 -3.54 10.88
N MET A 234 7.31 -4.66 10.79
CA MET A 234 7.09 -5.81 11.65
C MET A 234 7.96 -5.67 12.90
N THR A 235 7.41 -5.88 14.09
CA THR A 235 8.21 -6.09 15.29
C THR A 235 8.85 -7.47 15.24
N GLU A 236 9.85 -7.71 16.08
CA GLU A 236 10.51 -9.02 16.14
C GLU A 236 9.56 -10.15 16.57
N ASP A 237 8.52 -9.84 17.36
CA ASP A 237 7.44 -10.78 17.69
C ASP A 237 6.42 -10.97 16.55
N ARG A 238 6.81 -10.58 15.33
CA ARG A 238 6.05 -10.68 14.08
C ARG A 238 4.68 -10.02 14.16
N LYS A 239 4.57 -8.90 14.88
CA LYS A 239 3.37 -8.05 14.85
C LYS A 239 3.59 -6.88 13.90
N LEU A 240 2.58 -6.58 13.11
CA LEU A 240 2.58 -5.40 12.26
C LEU A 240 2.30 -4.15 13.12
N LYS A 241 3.15 -3.14 13.04
CA LYS A 241 2.97 -1.83 13.68
C LYS A 241 2.77 -0.74 12.62
N LEU A 242 1.91 0.22 12.96
CA LEU A 242 1.52 1.37 12.16
C LEU A 242 1.78 2.63 13.01
N GLU A 243 2.96 3.23 12.92
CA GLU A 243 3.32 4.39 13.77
C GLU A 243 2.94 5.73 13.12
N SER A 244 2.99 5.79 11.79
CA SER A 244 2.66 7.02 11.06
C SER A 244 1.15 7.32 11.07
N LYS A 245 0.78 8.58 11.31
CA LYS A 245 -0.60 9.05 11.11
C LYS A 245 -1.07 8.77 9.68
N ASN A 246 -2.37 8.45 9.53
CA ASN A 246 -3.03 8.26 8.23
C ASN A 246 -2.42 7.11 7.39
N CYS A 247 -1.59 6.26 7.98
CA CYS A 247 -1.06 5.07 7.32
C CYS A 247 -1.97 3.87 7.58
N GLY A 248 -1.96 2.93 6.64
CA GLY A 248 -2.71 1.70 6.72
C GLY A 248 -2.08 0.63 5.85
N VAL A 249 -2.66 -0.56 5.90
CA VAL A 249 -2.25 -1.67 5.05
C VAL A 249 -3.44 -2.38 4.44
N THR A 250 -3.27 -2.91 3.24
CA THR A 250 -4.08 -4.01 2.73
C THR A 250 -3.33 -5.30 2.97
N ILE A 251 -4.00 -6.27 3.58
CA ILE A 251 -3.46 -7.61 3.79
C ILE A 251 -4.16 -8.55 2.81
N THR A 252 -3.37 -9.23 1.99
CA THR A 252 -3.86 -10.20 1.01
C THR A 252 -3.35 -11.59 1.37
N LYS A 253 -4.25 -12.56 1.47
CA LYS A 253 -3.86 -13.97 1.60
C LYS A 253 -3.24 -14.43 0.28
N THR A 254 -1.99 -14.87 0.30
CA THR A 254 -1.27 -15.30 -0.93
C THR A 254 -1.11 -16.81 -1.01
N ASP A 255 -1.02 -17.50 0.12
CA ASP A 255 -1.14 -18.96 0.21
C ASP A 255 -1.86 -19.37 1.51
N GLU A 256 -1.89 -20.67 1.85
CA GLU A 256 -2.56 -21.17 3.06
C GLU A 256 -1.96 -20.62 4.36
N LYS A 257 -0.67 -20.28 4.37
CA LYS A 257 0.15 -19.94 5.53
C LYS A 257 0.80 -18.56 5.47
N SER A 258 0.68 -17.85 4.36
CA SER A 258 1.32 -16.56 4.13
C SER A 258 0.33 -15.47 3.73
N TRP A 259 0.68 -14.28 4.20
CA TRP A 259 -0.03 -13.04 3.93
C TRP A 259 0.96 -12.06 3.35
N SER A 260 0.53 -11.32 2.36
CA SER A 260 1.30 -10.24 1.76
C SER A 260 0.66 -8.90 2.09
N ILE A 261 1.50 -7.88 2.24
CA ILE A 261 1.09 -6.57 2.73
C ILE A 261 1.29 -5.56 1.60
N SER A 262 0.39 -4.59 1.53
CA SER A 262 0.55 -3.40 0.70
C SER A 262 0.31 -2.17 1.57
N LYS A 263 1.26 -1.25 1.56
CA LYS A 263 1.20 0.01 2.29
C LYS A 263 0.19 0.96 1.64
N ILE A 264 -0.53 1.68 2.49
CA ILE A 264 -1.52 2.69 2.11
C ILE A 264 -1.28 3.95 2.94
N TYR A 265 -1.38 5.11 2.29
CA TYR A 265 -1.59 6.38 2.95
C TYR A 265 -2.97 6.91 2.58
N SER A 266 -3.80 7.29 3.56
CA SER A 266 -5.19 7.71 3.33
C SER A 266 -5.50 9.02 4.01
N VAL A 267 -6.12 9.95 3.28
CA VAL A 267 -6.76 11.12 3.89
C VAL A 267 -8.25 11.10 3.57
N THR A 268 -9.06 11.54 4.53
CA THR A 268 -10.52 11.47 4.44
C THR A 268 -11.13 12.83 4.71
N TYR A 269 -12.08 13.21 3.86
CA TYR A 269 -12.98 14.33 4.10
C TYR A 269 -14.41 13.80 4.27
N SER A 270 -15.08 14.21 5.33
CA SER A 270 -16.40 13.69 5.69
C SER A 270 -17.35 14.83 6.02
N GLU A 271 -18.58 14.77 5.50
CA GLU A 271 -19.71 15.59 5.92
C GLU A 271 -20.94 14.68 6.03
N GLU A 272 -21.73 14.84 7.09
CA GLU A 272 -22.93 14.04 7.36
C GLU A 272 -22.63 12.52 7.35
N ASN A 273 -23.32 11.76 6.50
CA ASN A 273 -23.18 10.31 6.34
C ASN A 273 -22.29 9.92 5.14
N LEU A 274 -21.51 10.86 4.60
CA LEU A 274 -20.69 10.65 3.41
C LEU A 274 -19.23 10.94 3.70
N SER A 275 -18.34 10.14 3.10
CA SER A 275 -16.90 10.32 3.20
C SER A 275 -16.23 10.15 1.84
N LEU A 276 -15.38 11.12 1.49
CA LEU A 276 -14.44 11.04 0.37
C LEU A 276 -13.06 10.63 0.89
N PHE A 277 -12.58 9.49 0.42
CA PHE A 277 -11.25 8.96 0.68
C PHE A 277 -10.33 9.26 -0.49
N LEU A 278 -9.15 9.81 -0.19
CA LEU A 278 -8.02 9.85 -1.11
C LEU A 278 -6.94 8.90 -0.56
N ASN A 279 -6.84 7.74 -1.19
CA ASN A 279 -5.86 6.71 -0.85
C ASN A 279 -4.66 6.80 -1.78
N TRP A 280 -3.46 6.56 -1.28
CA TRP A 280 -2.23 6.42 -2.04
C TRP A 280 -1.64 5.04 -1.79
N SER A 281 -1.39 4.31 -2.87
CA SER A 281 -0.78 2.98 -2.84
C SER A 281 -0.20 2.64 -4.19
N ARG A 282 0.71 1.66 -4.23
CA ARG A 282 1.21 1.05 -5.47
C ARG A 282 0.11 0.25 -6.19
N ASN A 283 -0.94 -0.16 -5.48
CA ASN A 283 -2.05 -0.93 -6.02
C ASN A 283 -3.18 -0.12 -6.64
N ASN A 284 -3.22 1.19 -6.39
CA ASN A 284 -4.40 1.99 -6.71
C ASN A 284 -4.69 2.10 -8.22
N PHE A 285 -3.67 1.97 -9.07
CA PHE A 285 -3.89 1.90 -10.51
C PHE A 285 -4.60 0.61 -10.92
N THR A 286 -4.15 -0.53 -10.38
CA THR A 286 -4.81 -1.83 -10.58
C THR A 286 -6.22 -1.83 -9.99
N GLU A 287 -6.40 -1.24 -8.80
CA GLU A 287 -7.70 -1.14 -8.14
C GLU A 287 -8.69 -0.29 -8.93
N PHE A 288 -8.25 0.84 -9.48
CA PHE A 288 -9.06 1.64 -10.41
C PHE A 288 -9.50 0.81 -11.63
N CYS A 289 -8.59 0.04 -12.23
CA CYS A 289 -8.91 -0.81 -13.38
C CYS A 289 -9.97 -1.87 -13.04
N LYS A 290 -9.86 -2.50 -11.87
CA LYS A 290 -10.86 -3.47 -11.38
C LYS A 290 -12.21 -2.81 -11.13
N ARG A 291 -12.21 -1.63 -10.51
CA ARG A 291 -13.42 -0.84 -10.27
C ARG A 291 -14.12 -0.42 -11.54
N LEU A 292 -13.36 0.06 -12.51
CA LEU A 292 -13.90 0.41 -13.82
C LEU A 292 -14.60 -0.79 -14.45
N LEU A 293 -13.96 -1.96 -14.50
CA LEU A 293 -14.59 -3.17 -15.05
C LEU A 293 -15.84 -3.58 -14.26
N ALA A 294 -15.77 -3.58 -12.93
CA ALA A 294 -16.90 -3.94 -12.08
C ALA A 294 -18.11 -3.00 -12.33
N ASN A 295 -17.88 -1.69 -12.39
CA ASN A 295 -18.92 -0.70 -12.66
C ASN A 295 -19.53 -0.89 -14.06
N LEU A 296 -18.70 -1.08 -15.09
CA LEU A 296 -19.17 -1.30 -16.46
C LEU A 296 -20.01 -2.57 -16.61
N GLU A 297 -19.77 -3.58 -15.77
CA GLU A 297 -20.52 -4.86 -15.75
C GLU A 297 -21.69 -4.84 -14.74
N GLY A 298 -21.83 -3.80 -13.92
CA GLY A 298 -22.81 -3.76 -12.83
C GLY A 298 -22.55 -4.81 -11.73
N ILE A 299 -21.29 -5.22 -11.54
CA ILE A 299 -20.89 -6.24 -10.56
C ILE A 299 -20.46 -5.54 -9.25
N PRO A 300 -20.93 -6.00 -8.08
CA PRO A 300 -20.44 -5.50 -6.79
C PRO A 300 -18.94 -5.71 -6.61
N LEU A 301 -18.25 -4.70 -6.08
CA LEU A 301 -16.79 -4.73 -5.87
C LEU A 301 -16.32 -5.83 -4.92
N ILE A 302 -17.10 -6.11 -3.87
CA ILE A 302 -16.79 -7.12 -2.86
C ILE A 302 -17.54 -8.40 -3.24
N HIS A 303 -17.06 -9.08 -4.29
CA HIS A 303 -17.53 -10.41 -4.64
C HIS A 303 -16.42 -11.43 -4.37
N SER A 304 -16.78 -12.66 -3.99
CA SER A 304 -15.83 -13.77 -3.78
C SER A 304 -15.08 -14.15 -5.06
N SER A 305 -15.57 -13.71 -6.22
CA SER A 305 -14.92 -13.83 -7.52
C SER A 305 -14.22 -12.54 -7.98
N SER A 306 -13.97 -11.60 -7.08
CA SER A 306 -13.25 -10.36 -7.41
C SER A 306 -11.88 -10.71 -8.01
N LEU A 307 -11.50 -9.97 -9.05
CA LEU A 307 -10.31 -10.26 -9.84
C LEU A 307 -9.06 -10.09 -8.98
N SER A 308 -8.35 -11.19 -8.69
CA SER A 308 -7.13 -11.21 -7.88
C SER A 308 -5.87 -11.21 -8.75
N PHE A 309 -5.71 -10.20 -9.61
CA PHE A 309 -4.48 -10.01 -10.40
C PHE A 309 -3.87 -8.64 -10.18
N GLY A 310 -2.62 -8.47 -10.61
CA GLY A 310 -1.99 -7.16 -10.74
C GLY A 310 -1.63 -6.45 -9.44
N THR A 311 -1.83 -7.10 -8.28
CA THR A 311 -1.52 -6.54 -6.96
C THR A 311 -0.02 -6.60 -6.70
N ILE A 312 0.53 -5.49 -6.25
CA ILE A 312 1.89 -5.25 -5.75
C ILE A 312 1.88 -5.37 -4.23
N PHE A 313 2.87 -6.08 -3.70
CA PHE A 313 3.12 -6.25 -2.28
C PHE A 313 4.43 -5.58 -1.91
N ASP A 314 4.40 -4.89 -0.78
CA ASP A 314 5.53 -4.18 -0.21
C ASP A 314 6.30 -5.10 0.74
N SER A 315 7.62 -5.01 0.69
CA SER A 315 8.45 -5.62 1.73
C SER A 315 8.30 -4.78 3.00
N VAL A 316 7.81 -5.41 4.07
CA VAL A 316 7.70 -4.78 5.38
C VAL A 316 8.95 -5.14 6.16
N GLU A 317 9.76 -4.15 6.48
CA GLU A 317 10.99 -4.35 7.23
C GLU A 317 10.68 -4.78 8.66
N THR A 318 11.53 -5.65 9.21
CA THR A 318 11.49 -5.95 10.63
C THR A 318 12.30 -4.90 11.38
N LYS A 319 11.64 -4.13 12.25
CA LYS A 319 12.32 -3.19 13.15
C LYS A 319 12.98 -4.01 14.26
N MET A 320 14.31 -4.09 14.19
CA MET A 320 15.09 -4.79 15.20
C MET A 320 14.96 -4.07 16.55
N ALA A 321 14.92 -4.85 17.63
CA ALA A 321 14.97 -4.39 19.00
C ALA A 321 16.23 -3.55 19.23
N GLN A 322 16.07 -2.41 19.89
CA GLN A 322 17.18 -1.51 20.14
C GLN A 322 18.19 -2.19 21.07
N PRO A 323 19.50 -2.09 20.81
CA PRO A 323 20.49 -2.57 21.77
C PRO A 323 20.30 -1.88 23.11
N GLN A 324 20.30 -2.64 24.21
CA GLN A 324 20.24 -2.05 25.55
C GLN A 324 21.45 -1.14 25.81
N SER A 325 21.31 -0.20 26.74
CA SER A 325 22.43 0.65 27.19
C SER A 325 23.55 -0.18 27.82
N LEU A 326 24.79 0.33 27.80
CA LEU A 326 25.94 -0.32 28.46
C LEU A 326 25.85 -0.29 29.99
N GLU A 327 25.13 0.70 30.53
CA GLU A 327 24.90 0.86 31.96
C GLU A 327 23.40 1.00 32.24
N PRO A 328 22.91 0.59 33.42
CA PRO A 328 21.51 0.76 33.79
C PRO A 328 21.10 2.24 33.81
N ILE A 329 19.98 2.56 33.16
CA ILE A 329 19.37 3.89 33.17
C ILE A 329 18.10 3.81 34.01
N ASP A 330 17.92 4.72 34.95
CA ASP A 330 16.75 4.74 35.82
C ASP A 330 15.46 4.87 35.01
N GLY A 331 14.46 4.06 35.36
CA GLY A 331 13.20 3.96 34.62
C GLY A 331 13.21 3.13 33.33
N PHE A 332 14.37 2.63 32.88
CA PHE A 332 14.49 1.75 31.70
C PHE A 332 14.81 0.31 32.10
N PRO A 333 14.35 -0.69 31.32
CA PRO A 333 14.62 -2.08 31.64
C PRO A 333 16.08 -2.44 31.28
N TYR A 334 16.74 -3.21 32.15
CA TYR A 334 18.14 -3.58 31.97
C TYR A 334 18.37 -5.03 32.38
N VAL A 335 18.90 -5.84 31.45
CA VAL A 335 19.14 -7.26 31.69
C VAL A 335 20.63 -7.57 31.55
N LYS A 336 21.22 -8.10 32.63
CA LYS A 336 22.59 -8.59 32.62
C LYS A 336 22.61 -10.09 32.30
N LEU A 337 23.39 -10.45 31.30
CA LEU A 337 23.61 -11.83 30.87
C LEU A 337 24.84 -12.43 31.55
N ASN A 338 24.69 -13.60 32.16
CA ASN A 338 25.80 -14.36 32.75
C ASN A 338 25.65 -15.86 32.44
N LEU A 339 26.73 -16.62 32.56
CA LEU A 339 26.67 -18.09 32.52
C LEU A 339 26.16 -18.61 33.87
N TYR A 340 25.27 -19.61 33.84
CA TYR A 340 24.74 -20.21 35.06
C TYR A 340 25.51 -21.49 35.43
N LYS A 341 26.17 -21.46 36.60
CA LYS A 341 26.79 -22.65 37.22
C LYS A 341 25.77 -23.36 38.10
N GLY A 342 24.96 -24.20 37.49
CA GLY A 342 23.93 -24.99 38.17
C GLY A 342 23.09 -25.84 37.22
N GLY A 343 23.65 -26.16 36.04
CA GLY A 343 23.02 -27.07 35.09
C GLY A 343 23.03 -28.51 35.61
N LYS A 344 22.85 -29.47 34.70
CA LYS A 344 22.97 -30.90 35.06
C LYS A 344 24.38 -31.15 35.58
N ASN A 345 24.50 -31.63 36.83
CA ASN A 345 25.79 -31.84 37.51
C ASN A 345 26.65 -30.57 37.71
N ASP A 346 26.03 -29.39 37.86
CA ASP A 346 26.73 -28.10 37.99
C ASP A 346 27.61 -27.71 36.78
N GLU A 347 27.42 -28.37 35.63
CA GLU A 347 28.10 -28.04 34.39
C GLU A 347 27.53 -26.73 33.78
N LEU A 348 28.40 -25.98 33.11
CA LEU A 348 28.03 -24.74 32.41
C LEU A 348 27.36 -25.00 31.06
N TYR A 349 27.66 -26.14 30.45
CA TYR A 349 27.09 -26.60 29.20
C TYR A 349 27.21 -28.12 29.13
N CYS A 350 26.38 -28.77 28.31
CA CYS A 350 26.46 -30.20 28.03
C CYS A 350 26.40 -30.42 26.52
N PHE A 351 27.13 -31.43 26.03
CA PHE A 351 26.94 -31.95 24.67
C PHE A 351 26.03 -33.16 24.70
N ASN A 352 25.17 -33.27 23.69
CA ASN A 352 24.45 -34.49 23.40
C ASN A 352 24.75 -34.88 21.95
N ASP A 353 25.51 -35.96 21.79
CA ASP A 353 25.91 -36.51 20.50
C ASP A 353 25.08 -37.77 20.23
N ASP A 354 23.98 -37.60 19.51
CA ASP A 354 23.26 -38.72 18.88
C ASP A 354 23.85 -38.95 17.48
N TYR A 355 23.81 -40.19 16.97
CA TYR A 355 24.45 -40.64 15.72
C TYR A 355 24.24 -39.72 14.48
N ASN A 356 23.19 -38.89 14.46
CA ASN A 356 22.90 -37.93 13.40
C ASN A 356 22.61 -36.51 13.89
N ASN A 357 22.70 -36.23 15.19
CA ASN A 357 22.18 -34.99 15.76
C ASN A 357 23.01 -34.54 16.96
N SER A 358 24.10 -33.84 16.67
CA SER A 358 24.93 -33.21 17.68
C SER A 358 24.28 -31.92 18.19
N SER A 359 24.16 -31.77 19.51
CA SER A 359 23.59 -30.58 20.14
C SER A 359 24.42 -30.11 21.34
N LEU A 360 24.37 -28.80 21.56
CA LEU A 360 25.01 -28.10 22.68
C LEU A 360 23.93 -27.43 23.51
N THR A 361 23.88 -27.77 24.78
CA THR A 361 23.00 -27.14 25.75
C THR A 361 23.81 -26.18 26.63
N ILE A 362 23.38 -24.93 26.77
CA ILE A 362 23.99 -23.93 27.67
C ILE A 362 22.92 -23.38 28.61
N TRP A 363 23.26 -23.18 29.88
CA TRP A 363 22.40 -22.49 30.84
C TRP A 363 22.84 -21.04 31.01
N MET A 364 21.95 -20.14 30.64
CA MET A 364 22.17 -18.70 30.73
C MET A 364 21.38 -18.13 31.89
N LYS A 365 22.06 -17.38 32.76
CA LYS A 365 21.45 -16.59 33.85
C LYS A 365 21.19 -15.18 33.33
N PHE A 366 19.95 -14.74 33.46
CA PHE A 366 19.51 -13.39 33.12
C PHE A 366 19.16 -12.69 34.42
N GLU A 367 19.83 -11.59 34.74
CA GLU A 367 19.57 -10.79 35.93
C GLU A 367 18.89 -9.49 35.50
N ASN A 368 17.67 -9.24 35.98
CA ASN A 368 16.98 -7.97 35.78
C ASN A 368 17.49 -6.97 36.83
N HIS A 369 18.25 -5.95 36.42
CA HIS A 369 18.78 -4.92 37.31
C HIS A 369 17.89 -3.66 37.32
N SER A 370 16.70 -3.73 36.73
CA SER A 370 15.74 -2.62 36.71
C SER A 370 14.65 -2.78 37.79
N GLN A 371 13.91 -1.69 38.01
CA GLN A 371 12.77 -1.63 38.95
C GLN A 371 11.45 -2.10 38.33
N VAL A 372 11.47 -2.56 37.08
CA VAL A 372 10.29 -3.02 36.34
C VAL A 372 10.45 -4.49 36.00
N ASP A 373 9.33 -5.22 35.92
CA ASP A 373 9.32 -6.60 35.45
C ASP A 373 9.65 -6.63 33.95
N VAL A 374 10.37 -7.66 33.48
CA VAL A 374 10.70 -7.84 32.07
C VAL A 374 10.32 -9.23 31.58
N ILE A 375 9.91 -9.34 30.33
CA ILE A 375 9.66 -10.60 29.65
C ILE A 375 10.77 -10.78 28.61
N LEU A 376 11.59 -11.81 28.79
CA LEU A 376 12.61 -12.23 27.84
C LEU A 376 12.00 -13.19 26.83
N SER A 377 12.37 -13.03 25.56
CA SER A 377 12.06 -13.95 24.47
C SER A 377 13.30 -14.39 23.72
N ASP A 378 13.23 -15.57 23.12
CA ASP A 378 14.19 -16.00 22.09
C ASP A 378 13.88 -15.37 20.74
N ASP A 379 14.76 -15.61 19.76
CA ASP A 379 14.68 -15.13 18.37
C ASP A 379 13.48 -15.67 17.56
N SER A 380 12.50 -16.29 18.22
CA SER A 380 11.25 -16.77 17.61
C SER A 380 9.99 -16.46 18.42
N PHE A 381 10.13 -15.87 19.60
CA PHE A 381 9.05 -15.63 20.56
C PHE A 381 8.24 -16.88 20.95
N GLU A 382 8.83 -18.06 20.78
CA GLU A 382 8.20 -19.36 21.10
C GLU A 382 8.30 -19.67 22.60
N SER A 383 9.37 -19.22 23.26
CA SER A 383 9.50 -19.33 24.71
C SER A 383 9.73 -17.96 25.36
N GLN A 384 9.01 -17.75 26.46
CA GLN A 384 9.07 -16.52 27.26
C GLN A 384 9.53 -16.83 28.69
N LEU A 385 10.36 -15.95 29.24
CA LEU A 385 10.79 -16.00 30.64
C LEU A 385 10.47 -14.65 31.29
N GLU A 386 9.53 -14.67 32.23
CA GLU A 386 9.21 -13.50 33.04
C GLU A 386 10.25 -13.35 34.16
N LEU A 387 10.86 -12.17 34.25
CA LEU A 387 11.79 -11.79 35.30
C LEU A 387 11.23 -10.62 36.09
N LYS A 388 10.95 -10.86 37.36
CA LYS A 388 10.56 -9.78 38.27
C LYS A 388 11.70 -8.77 38.47
N ALA A 389 11.33 -7.55 38.81
CA ALA A 389 12.28 -6.49 39.17
C ALA A 389 13.33 -6.99 40.18
N MET A 390 14.60 -6.69 39.93
CA MET A 390 15.73 -7.09 40.78
C MET A 390 15.90 -8.61 40.99
N GLN A 391 15.27 -9.45 40.15
CA GLN A 391 15.41 -10.91 40.21
C GLN A 391 16.23 -11.46 39.05
N TYR A 392 16.55 -12.74 39.11
CA TYR A 392 17.17 -13.45 38.01
C TYR A 392 16.36 -14.69 37.64
N GLY A 393 16.52 -15.12 36.40
CA GLY A 393 16.01 -16.39 35.90
C GLY A 393 17.08 -17.11 35.09
N VAL A 394 16.84 -18.39 34.85
CA VAL A 394 17.76 -19.24 34.08
C VAL A 394 17.01 -19.78 32.88
N LYS A 395 17.60 -19.63 31.69
CA LYS A 395 17.08 -20.23 30.46
C LYS A 395 18.07 -21.26 29.95
N GLN A 396 17.55 -22.41 29.54
CA GLN A 396 18.30 -23.41 28.81
C GLN A 396 18.26 -23.07 27.32
N LEU A 397 19.43 -22.98 26.69
CA LEU A 397 19.59 -22.77 25.26
C LEU A 397 20.07 -24.08 24.63
N ASN A 398 19.47 -24.48 23.52
CA ASN A 398 19.86 -25.67 22.78
C ASN A 398 20.27 -25.28 21.37
N PHE A 399 21.51 -25.59 20.99
CA PHE A 399 22.07 -25.32 19.68
C PHE A 399 22.29 -26.63 18.95
N HIS A 400 21.90 -26.68 17.68
CA HIS A 400 22.29 -27.77 16.80
C HIS A 400 23.64 -27.46 16.17
N ILE A 401 24.59 -28.40 16.22
CA ILE A 401 25.94 -28.22 15.70
C ILE A 401 26.15 -29.17 14.53
N ASN A 402 26.41 -28.60 13.36
CA ASN A 402 26.89 -29.35 12.21
C ASN A 402 28.40 -29.60 12.35
N VAL A 403 28.76 -30.81 12.75
CA VAL A 403 30.16 -31.23 12.90
C VAL A 403 30.74 -31.59 11.54
N PRO A 404 31.90 -31.03 11.12
CA PRO A 404 32.56 -31.43 9.88
C PRO A 404 32.99 -32.90 9.92
N ALA A 405 33.01 -33.57 8.76
CA ALA A 405 33.32 -35.01 8.65
C ALA A 405 34.73 -35.41 9.14
N ASP A 406 35.65 -34.45 9.25
CA ASP A 406 37.01 -34.68 9.76
C ASP A 406 37.07 -34.87 11.29
N TYR A 407 35.94 -34.70 11.97
CA TYR A 407 35.82 -34.81 13.42
C TYR A 407 34.88 -35.96 13.80
N GLU A 408 35.29 -36.74 14.80
CA GLU A 408 34.52 -37.90 15.27
C GLU A 408 33.22 -37.48 15.97
N ASN A 409 33.25 -36.34 16.67
CA ASN A 409 32.15 -35.80 17.45
C ASN A 409 32.35 -34.30 17.77
N VAL A 410 31.35 -33.64 18.37
CA VAL A 410 31.43 -32.21 18.75
C VAL A 410 32.59 -31.94 19.71
N HIS A 411 32.84 -32.87 20.63
CA HIS A 411 33.89 -32.70 21.63
C HIS A 411 35.26 -32.55 20.96
N SER A 412 35.60 -33.46 20.05
CA SER A 412 36.85 -33.42 19.27
C SER A 412 36.95 -32.14 18.42
N PHE A 413 35.82 -31.66 17.89
CA PHE A 413 35.75 -30.42 17.14
C PHE A 413 36.10 -29.21 18.01
N ILE A 414 35.48 -29.06 19.18
CA ILE A 414 35.65 -27.91 20.09
C ILE A 414 36.99 -27.93 20.85
N GLU A 415 37.55 -29.11 21.09
CA GLU A 415 38.92 -29.21 21.63
C GLU A 415 39.95 -28.69 20.63
N SER A 416 39.76 -28.99 19.34
CA SER A 416 40.68 -28.58 18.28
C SER A 416 40.45 -27.15 17.78
N LYS A 417 39.20 -26.66 17.85
CA LYS A 417 38.77 -25.36 17.34
C LYS A 417 38.03 -24.57 18.41
N LYS A 418 38.34 -23.29 18.51
CA LYS A 418 37.55 -22.36 19.32
C LYS A 418 36.20 -22.15 18.64
N LEU A 419 35.11 -22.55 19.30
CA LEU A 419 33.76 -22.22 18.86
C LEU A 419 33.43 -20.81 19.35
N THR A 420 32.96 -19.96 18.44
CA THR A 420 32.55 -18.58 18.74
C THR A 420 31.28 -18.28 18.00
N PHE A 421 30.25 -17.83 18.70
CA PHE A 421 28.99 -17.43 18.10
C PHE A 421 28.36 -16.28 18.87
N LYS A 422 27.54 -15.50 18.17
CA LYS A 422 26.78 -14.41 18.80
C LYS A 422 25.49 -14.99 19.36
N TYR A 423 25.23 -14.70 20.64
CA TYR A 423 23.95 -14.93 21.26
C TYR A 423 23.22 -13.61 21.40
N ARG A 424 21.95 -13.60 20.99
CA ARG A 424 21.07 -12.46 21.07
C ARG A 424 19.81 -12.89 21.82
N THR A 425 19.31 -12.02 22.69
CA THR A 425 17.99 -12.17 23.30
C THR A 425 17.28 -10.84 23.27
N VAL A 426 15.96 -10.88 23.15
CA VAL A 426 15.12 -9.69 23.15
C VAL A 426 14.23 -9.69 24.38
N TYR A 427 14.01 -8.53 24.96
CA TYR A 427 13.14 -8.35 26.12
C TYR A 427 12.30 -7.08 26.01
N TYR A 428 11.20 -7.05 26.74
CA TYR A 428 10.31 -5.91 26.87
C TYR A 428 9.69 -5.90 28.28
N PHE A 429 9.22 -4.75 28.76
CA PHE A 429 8.76 -4.56 30.14
C PHE A 429 7.30 -4.13 30.26
N ASN A 430 6.62 -3.92 29.12
CA ASN A 430 5.22 -3.54 29.05
C ASN A 430 4.50 -4.38 27.99
N GLU A 431 3.39 -5.04 28.35
CA GLU A 431 2.60 -5.85 27.41
C GLU A 431 1.78 -5.01 26.43
N THR A 432 1.40 -3.77 26.81
CA THR A 432 0.54 -2.91 25.98
C THR A 432 1.34 -2.13 24.94
N GLU A 433 2.44 -1.50 25.36
CA GLU A 433 3.39 -0.79 24.50
C GLU A 433 4.75 -1.49 24.55
N LYS A 434 4.87 -2.57 23.78
CA LYS A 434 6.13 -3.34 23.67
C LYS A 434 7.20 -2.51 22.96
N GLU A 435 8.00 -1.80 23.74
CA GLU A 435 9.32 -1.36 23.31
C GLU A 435 10.31 -2.51 23.53
N PHE A 436 10.94 -2.96 22.44
CA PHE A 436 11.84 -4.10 22.47
C PHE A 436 13.29 -3.65 22.60
N TYR A 437 13.98 -4.28 23.56
CA TYR A 437 15.41 -4.13 23.78
C TYR A 437 16.12 -5.44 23.50
N SER A 438 17.38 -5.39 23.10
CA SER A 438 18.19 -6.58 22.88
C SER A 438 19.46 -6.57 23.73
N VAL A 439 19.82 -7.76 24.18
CA VAL A 439 21.15 -8.06 24.74
C VAL A 439 21.85 -8.97 23.77
N GLU A 440 23.00 -8.53 23.28
CA GLU A 440 23.88 -9.31 22.43
C GLU A 440 25.17 -9.60 23.18
N ALA A 441 25.67 -10.83 23.06
CA ALA A 441 26.94 -11.22 23.62
C ALA A 441 27.66 -12.26 22.75
N GLU A 442 28.98 -12.28 22.80
CA GLU A 442 29.77 -13.28 22.09
C GLU A 442 30.08 -14.45 23.03
N ILE A 443 29.55 -15.62 22.72
CA ILE A 443 29.81 -16.84 23.47
C ILE A 443 31.03 -17.53 22.84
N LYS A 444 32.03 -17.80 23.67
CA LYS A 444 33.25 -18.51 23.29
C LYS A 444 33.35 -19.81 24.07
N ILE A 445 33.51 -20.91 23.36
CA ILE A 445 33.76 -22.23 23.93
C ILE A 445 35.09 -22.73 23.36
N HIS A 446 36.01 -23.07 24.26
CA HIS A 446 37.26 -23.68 23.88
C HIS A 446 37.67 -24.67 24.95
N LYS A 447 37.86 -25.93 24.56
CA LYS A 447 38.04 -27.02 25.54
C LYS A 447 36.88 -27.00 26.56
N ASN A 448 37.18 -27.20 27.84
CA ASN A 448 36.20 -27.23 28.91
C ASN A 448 35.84 -25.84 29.48
N GLU A 449 36.19 -24.77 28.77
CA GLU A 449 35.93 -23.40 29.20
C GLU A 449 34.90 -22.72 28.28
N ILE A 450 33.93 -22.06 28.91
CA ILE A 450 32.96 -21.20 28.25
C ILE A 450 33.02 -19.79 28.87
N SER A 451 32.97 -18.78 28.03
CA SER A 451 32.99 -17.37 28.44
C SER A 451 32.02 -16.55 27.59
N ILE A 452 31.45 -15.51 28.21
CA ILE A 452 30.71 -14.44 27.54
C ILE A 452 31.63 -13.23 27.46
N LEU A 453 31.78 -12.66 26.27
CA LEU A 453 32.52 -11.42 26.05
C LEU A 453 31.60 -10.22 25.81
#